data_AF-A0A521G810-F1
#
_entry.id   AF-A0A521G810-F1
#
_cell.length_a   1.000
_cell.length_b   1.000
_cell.length_c   1.000
_cell.angle_alpha   90.00
_cell.angle_beta   90.00
_cell.angle_gamma   90.00
#
_symmetry.space_group_name_H-M   'P 1'
#
loop_
_entity.id
_entity.type
_entity.pdbx_description
1 polymer ?
#
loop_
_entity_poly.entity_id
_entity_poly.type
_entity_poly.pdbx_seq_one_letter_code
_entity_poly.pdbx_strand_id
1 'polypeptide(L)' 'MRTIEVDILSDQDEELILSVLRAFEQQNRVSLKEKTESHMPGKPFTESEFDQLVDRAEKSRTYSYEEAKAFLGL' A
#
# COMPACT_ATOMS: atom_id res chain seq x y z
N MET A 1 -15.77 -1.27 25.10
CA MET A 1 -14.59 -0.92 24.28
C MET A 1 -14.63 0.58 24.04
N ARG A 2 -13.53 1.30 24.31
CA ARG A 2 -13.43 2.75 24.09
C ARG A 2 -12.26 2.99 23.14
N THR A 3 -12.50 3.71 22.05
CA THR A 3 -11.47 4.07 21.06
C THR A 3 -11.06 5.52 21.32
N ILE A 4 -9.74 5.76 21.29
CA ILE A 4 -9.16 7.10 21.44
C ILE A 4 -8.27 7.30 20.21
N GLU A 5 -8.45 8.44 19.54
CA GLU A 5 -7.56 8.90 18.48
C GLU A 5 -6.50 9.81 19.10
N VAL A 6 -5.25 9.62 18.70
CA VAL A 6 -4.09 10.36 19.22
C VAL A 6 -3.35 10.93 18.02
N ASP A 7 -3.33 12.26 17.92
CA ASP A 7 -2.53 12.97 16.94
C ASP A 7 -1.17 13.31 17.55
N ILE A 8 -0.10 12.81 16.96
CA ILE A 8 1.26 13.16 17.36
C ILE A 8 1.69 14.36 16.52
N LEU A 9 1.90 15.49 17.18
CA LEU A 9 2.15 16.78 16.51
C LEU A 9 3.64 17.03 16.19
N SER A 10 4.54 16.17 16.66
CA SER A 10 6.00 16.35 16.62
C SER A 10 6.66 15.03 16.21
N ASP A 11 7.36 15.04 15.08
CA ASP A 11 8.07 13.87 14.54
C ASP A 11 9.16 13.37 15.49
N GLN A 12 9.75 14.28 16.29
CA GLN A 12 10.79 13.93 17.27
C GLN A 12 10.23 13.12 18.45
N ASP A 13 8.96 13.32 18.78
CA ASP A 13 8.29 12.65 19.89
C ASP A 13 7.53 11.40 19.44
N GLU A 14 7.35 11.20 18.13
CA GLU A 14 6.60 10.08 17.56
C GLU A 14 7.16 8.74 17.99
N GLU A 15 8.48 8.56 17.87
CA GLU A 15 9.14 7.32 18.22
C GLU A 15 9.00 7.02 19.72
N LEU A 16 9.12 8.04 20.57
CA LEU A 16 8.93 7.93 22.00
C LEU A 16 7.48 7.52 22.34
N ILE A 17 6.49 8.22 21.77
CA ILE A 17 5.07 7.94 22.05
C ILE A 17 4.68 6.55 21.56
N LEU A 18 5.12 6.15 20.35
CA LEU A 18 4.88 4.82 19.81
C LEU A 18 5.53 3.74 20.69
N SER A 19 6.73 3.97 21.21
CA SER A 19 7.40 2.99 22.08
C SER A 19 6.61 2.71 23.36
N VAL A 20 6.04 3.76 23.97
CA VAL A 20 5.21 3.66 25.18
C VAL A 20 3.90 2.94 24.87
N LEU A 21 3.26 3.29 23.76
CA LEU A 21 2.02 2.65 23.31
C LEU A 21 2.21 1.16 23.02
N ARG A 22 3.31 0.78 22.34
CA ARG A 22 3.68 -0.61 22.07
C ARG A 22 3.95 -1.40 23.35
N ALA A 23 4.54 -0.76 24.37
CA ALA A 23 4.74 -1.41 25.67
C ALA A 23 3.40 -1.78 26.34
N PHE A 24 2.38 -0.94 26.22
CA PHE A 24 1.04 -1.27 26.71
C PHE A 24 0.34 -2.34 25.86
N GLU A 25 0.60 -2.37 24.55
CA GLU A 25 0.07 -3.41 23.66
C GLU A 25 0.63 -4.80 24.02
N GLN A 26 1.94 -4.92 24.29
CA GLN A 26 2.56 -6.17 24.73
C GLN A 26 1.97 -6.72 26.03
N GLN A 27 1.48 -5.83 26.90
CA GLN A 27 0.78 -6.19 28.13
C GLN A 27 -0.71 -6.47 27.93
N ASN A 28 -1.20 -6.49 26.68
CA ASN A 28 -2.61 -6.62 26.30
C ASN A 28 -3.53 -5.56 26.95
N ARG A 29 -3.00 -4.37 27.26
CA ARG A 29 -3.78 -3.27 27.86
C ARG A 29 -4.45 -2.40 26.82
N VAL A 30 -3.84 -2.28 25.65
CA VAL A 30 -4.35 -1.52 24.50
C VAL A 30 -4.14 -2.35 23.22
N SER A 31 -4.88 -2.03 22.17
CA SER A 31 -4.65 -2.54 20.82
C SER A 31 -4.41 -1.34 19.93
N LEU A 32 -3.30 -1.37 19.18
CA LEU A 32 -2.96 -0.31 18.26
C LEU A 32 -3.48 -0.66 16.87
N LYS A 33 -4.11 0.33 16.21
CA LYS A 33 -4.49 0.24 14.81
C LYS A 33 -3.89 1.46 14.13
N GLU A 34 -2.79 1.26 13.44
CA GLU A 34 -2.26 2.29 12.55
C GLU A 34 -3.24 2.47 11.41
N LYS A 35 -3.73 3.70 11.26
CA LYS A 35 -4.50 4.10 10.09
C LYS A 35 -3.50 4.29 8.95
N THR A 36 -3.11 3.20 8.30
CA THR A 36 -2.37 3.29 7.05
C THR A 36 -3.34 3.88 6.03
N GLU A 37 -3.27 5.18 5.80
CA GLU A 37 -3.95 5.79 4.67
C GLU A 37 -3.25 5.29 3.40
N SER A 38 -3.68 4.11 2.93
CA SER A 38 -3.32 3.60 1.61
C SER A 38 -4.03 4.46 0.58
N HIS A 39 -3.51 5.67 0.35
CA HIS A 39 -3.81 6.44 -0.83
C HIS A 39 -3.11 5.76 -2.02
N MET A 40 -3.65 4.65 -2.50
CA MET A 40 -3.33 4.21 -3.86
C MET A 40 -4.05 5.18 -4.79
N PRO A 41 -3.33 6.04 -5.54
CA PRO A 41 -3.98 6.93 -6.49
C PRO A 41 -4.55 6.08 -7.62
N GLY A 42 -5.87 5.96 -7.67
CA GLY A 42 -6.55 5.23 -8.74
C GLY A 42 -8.00 4.95 -8.36
N LYS A 43 -8.92 5.04 -9.33
CA LYS A 43 -10.25 4.48 -9.13
C LYS A 43 -10.08 2.96 -8.96
N PRO A 44 -10.77 2.34 -7.98
CA PRO A 44 -10.82 0.89 -7.93
C PRO A 44 -11.35 0.37 -9.26
N PHE A 45 -10.61 -0.55 -9.88
CA PHE A 45 -11.07 -1.20 -11.10
C PHE A 45 -12.35 -1.96 -10.82
N THR A 46 -13.30 -1.86 -11.75
CA THR A 46 -14.41 -2.81 -11.78
C THR A 46 -13.89 -4.19 -12.19
N GLU A 47 -14.59 -5.26 -11.78
CA GLU A 47 -14.26 -6.64 -12.16
C GLU A 47 -14.05 -6.77 -13.68
N SER A 48 -14.91 -6.09 -14.46
CA SER A 48 -14.82 -6.06 -15.93
C SER A 48 -13.56 -5.39 -16.48
N GLU A 49 -13.04 -4.35 -15.81
CA GLU A 49 -11.82 -3.65 -16.24
C GLU A 49 -10.58 -4.46 -15.87
N PHE A 50 -10.63 -5.17 -14.75
CA PHE A 50 -9.59 -6.08 -14.33
C PHE A 50 -9.46 -7.25 -15.31
N ASP A 51 -10.58 -7.88 -15.69
CA ASP A 51 -10.60 -8.98 -16.66
C ASP A 51 -10.06 -8.53 -18.02
N GLN A 52 -10.41 -7.32 -18.48
CA GLN A 52 -9.86 -6.77 -19.73
C GLN A 52 -8.34 -6.51 -19.68
N LEU A 53 -7.82 -6.14 -18.51
CA LEU A 53 -6.37 -5.96 -18.32
C LEU A 53 -5.64 -7.29 -18.33
N VAL A 54 -6.19 -8.31 -17.67
CA VAL A 54 -5.65 -9.68 -17.69
C VAL A 54 -5.66 -10.22 -19.11
N ASP A 55 -6.79 -10.14 -19.80
CA ASP A 55 -6.93 -10.55 -21.20
C ASP A 55 -5.93 -9.85 -22.12
N ARG A 56 -5.73 -8.55 -21.93
CA ARG A 56 -4.76 -7.77 -22.70
C ARG A 56 -3.34 -8.20 -22.39
N ALA A 57 -3.00 -8.44 -21.13
CA ALA A 57 -1.68 -8.89 -20.74
C ALA A 57 -1.38 -10.27 -21.33
N GLU A 58 -2.33 -11.20 -21.26
CA GLU A 58 -2.20 -12.56 -21.81
C GLU A 58 -2.12 -12.58 -23.34
N LYS A 59 -2.87 -11.70 -24.02
CA LYS A 59 -2.86 -11.56 -25.49
C LYS A 59 -1.75 -10.64 -25.99
N SER A 60 -1.10 -9.88 -25.11
CA SER A 60 0.00 -9.01 -25.50
C SER A 60 1.21 -9.85 -25.88
N ARG A 61 1.77 -9.55 -27.04
CA ARG A 61 2.94 -10.24 -27.55
C ARG A 61 4.11 -9.94 -26.62
N THR A 62 4.59 -10.92 -25.88
CA THR A 62 5.82 -10.81 -25.09
C THR A 62 6.99 -10.74 -26.06
N TYR A 63 7.51 -9.54 -26.28
CA TYR A 63 8.76 -9.35 -27.00
C TYR A 63 9.93 -9.64 -26.05
N SER A 64 10.91 -10.40 -26.52
CA SER A 64 12.21 -10.41 -25.86
C SER A 64 12.84 -9.02 -25.93
N TYR A 65 13.80 -8.74 -25.03
CA TYR A 65 14.50 -7.46 -25.00
C TYR A 65 15.12 -7.09 -26.36
N GLU A 66 15.65 -8.08 -27.08
CA GLU A 66 16.25 -7.88 -28.41
C GLU A 66 15.19 -7.56 -29.49
N GLU A 67 14.03 -8.20 -29.45
CA GLU A 67 12.93 -7.93 -30.37
C GLU A 67 12.28 -6.56 -30.13
N ALA A 68 12.15 -6.16 -28.86
CA ALA A 68 11.64 -4.84 -28.49
C ALA A 68 12.60 -3.72 -28.97
N LYS A 69 13.90 -3.94 -28.83
CA LYS A 69 14.93 -3.01 -29.28
C LYS A 69 14.90 -2.84 -30.81
N ALA A 70 14.77 -3.94 -31.55
CA ALA A 70 14.64 -3.92 -33.01
C ALA A 70 13.34 -3.23 -33.48
N PHE A 71 12.22 -3.45 -32.80
CA PHE A 71 10.93 -2.82 -33.14
C PHE A 71 10.91 -1.31 -32.87
N LEU A 72 11.59 -0.86 -31.82
CA LEU A 72 11.67 0.55 -31.44
C LEU A 72 12.78 1.34 -32.16
N GLY A 73 13.60 0.66 -32.98
CA GLY A 73 14.69 1.29 -33.72
C GLY A 73 15.83 1.81 -32.83
N LEU A 74 16.09 1.14 -31.70
CA LEU A 74 17.09 1.49 -30.68
C LEU A 74 18.35 0.61 -30.76
#